data_AF-A0A847CV77-F1
#
_entry.id   AF-A0A847CV77-F1
#
_cell.length_a   1.000
_cell.length_b   1.000
_cell.length_c   1.000
_cell.angle_alpha   90.00
_cell.angle_beta   90.00
_cell.angle_gamma   90.00
#
_symmetry.space_group_name_H-M   'P 1'
#
loop_
_entity.id
_entity.type
_entity.pdbx_description
1 polymer ?
#
loop_
_entity_poly.entity_id
_entity_poly.type
_entity_poly.pdbx_seq_one_letter_code
_entity_poly.pdbx_strand_id
1 'polypeptide(L)'
;MNNVRKVEYNTADLVKFILFAVFGIFMFFVPITINGKNTIPVDHVVTLVRMIPNYAPVYAGIIVTVGALIPFVKGKWNENVSSIIFSLLRLLGIPLIFMAIFNVGPEFLMKESVIPFIYKSIVVNVTTVVPIGSVFLAFLVNYGLMEYVGIFMQPVMKPLWNTPGRSAIDAVASFVGSYSLALLITDKVYQDGKYTDKEAAIIATGFSTVSATFMIVVATTLGIMDQWLLYFWLTLVVTFIVTAITARIYPLSKKPDTYYNNQVGEPEEIVTGDRLKTALEEGMIAYKKAPTIAESVKENIINGISLALSIGPLLMSIGVLGILAAEHTPIFDIIGYIFYPFTLLTKVPEPLLAAKAMGLSIAEMFLP
;
A
#
# COMPACT_ATOMS: atom_id res chain seq x y z
N MET A 1 17.29 -33.96 3.68
CA MET A 1 17.59 -33.95 5.13
C MET A 1 17.03 -32.66 5.69
N ASN A 2 15.81 -32.69 6.24
CA ASN A 2 15.16 -31.51 6.84
C ASN A 2 15.69 -31.35 8.26
N ASN A 3 16.76 -30.58 8.44
CA ASN A 3 17.18 -30.10 9.75
C ASN A 3 16.22 -28.98 10.15
N VAL A 4 15.02 -29.36 10.55
CA VAL A 4 14.06 -28.44 11.14
C VAL A 4 14.72 -27.86 12.40
N ARG A 5 15.01 -26.55 12.38
CA ARG A 5 15.61 -25.86 13.53
C ARG A 5 14.62 -25.93 14.69
N LYS A 6 14.85 -26.86 15.61
CA LYS A 6 14.06 -26.94 16.84
C LYS A 6 14.36 -25.72 17.68
N VAL A 7 13.36 -24.85 17.85
CA VAL A 7 13.41 -23.77 18.82
C VAL A 7 12.76 -24.24 20.11
N GLU A 8 13.51 -24.13 21.21
CA GLU A 8 12.94 -24.29 22.53
C GLU A 8 12.08 -23.07 22.86
N TYR A 9 10.82 -23.26 23.20
CA TYR A 9 9.91 -22.21 23.69
C TYR A 9 9.04 -22.76 24.82
N ASN A 10 8.68 -21.89 25.75
CA ASN A 10 7.79 -22.26 26.85
C ASN A 10 6.33 -21.87 26.53
N THR A 11 5.40 -22.27 27.39
CA THR A 11 3.97 -21.95 27.22
C THR A 11 3.71 -20.44 27.20
N ALA A 12 4.49 -19.63 27.94
CA ALA A 12 4.32 -18.18 27.96
C ALA A 12 4.73 -17.53 26.63
N ASP A 13 5.81 -18.01 26.00
CA ASP A 13 6.25 -17.57 24.68
C ASP A 13 5.20 -17.90 23.63
N LEU A 14 4.63 -19.10 23.66
CA LEU A 14 3.55 -19.52 22.76
C LEU A 14 2.29 -18.67 22.92
N VAL A 15 1.88 -18.39 24.16
CA VAL A 15 0.72 -17.53 24.45
C VAL A 15 0.97 -16.11 23.95
N LYS A 16 2.16 -15.54 24.17
CA LYS A 16 2.51 -14.20 23.66
C LYS A 16 2.53 -14.14 22.14
N PHE A 17 3.12 -15.14 21.48
CA PHE A 17 3.07 -15.28 20.03
C PHE A 17 1.63 -15.26 19.50
N ILE A 18 0.76 -16.09 20.07
CA ILE A 18 -0.67 -16.15 19.68
C ILE A 18 -1.36 -14.81 19.95
N LEU A 19 -1.13 -14.18 21.11
CA LEU A 19 -1.72 -12.89 21.43
C LEU A 19 -1.29 -11.79 20.47
N PHE A 20 0.00 -11.74 20.09
CA PHE A 20 0.51 -10.78 19.12
C PHE A 20 -0.06 -11.03 17.72
N ALA A 21 -0.14 -12.29 17.29
CA ALA A 21 -0.77 -12.67 16.04
C ALA A 21 -2.26 -12.27 16.02
N VAL A 22 -3.03 -12.61 17.06
CA VAL A 22 -4.45 -12.26 17.20
C VAL A 22 -4.64 -10.76 17.24
N PHE A 23 -3.77 -10.02 17.93
CA PHE A 23 -3.84 -8.56 17.97
C PHE A 23 -3.56 -7.94 16.60
N GLY A 24 -2.53 -8.41 15.88
CA GLY A 24 -2.28 -7.98 14.51
C GLY A 24 -3.45 -8.28 13.58
N ILE A 25 -4.02 -9.49 13.67
CA ILE A 25 -5.20 -9.89 12.91
C ILE A 25 -6.38 -8.98 13.23
N PHE A 26 -6.64 -8.73 14.51
CA PHE A 26 -7.73 -7.85 14.94
C PHE A 26 -7.56 -6.43 14.38
N MET A 27 -6.38 -5.83 14.51
CA MET A 27 -6.12 -4.45 14.09
C MET A 27 -6.30 -4.23 12.58
N PHE A 28 -5.94 -5.21 11.75
CA PHE A 28 -5.93 -5.06 10.30
C PHE A 28 -7.05 -5.77 9.55
N PHE A 29 -7.70 -6.78 10.14
CA PHE A 29 -8.60 -7.66 9.40
C PHE A 29 -10.02 -7.75 9.97
N VAL A 30 -10.25 -7.33 11.22
CA VAL A 30 -11.56 -7.46 11.86
C VAL A 30 -12.28 -6.11 11.84
N PRO A 31 -13.26 -5.88 10.95
CA PRO A 31 -14.01 -4.63 10.94
C PRO A 31 -14.87 -4.51 12.21
N ILE A 32 -14.89 -3.31 12.79
CA ILE A 32 -15.71 -2.95 13.94
C ILE A 32 -16.51 -1.69 13.63
N THR A 33 -17.69 -1.56 14.22
CA THR A 33 -18.53 -0.38 14.06
C THR A 33 -18.35 0.56 15.25
N ILE A 34 -17.81 1.75 15.01
CA ILE A 34 -17.71 2.85 15.99
C ILE A 34 -18.33 4.09 15.36
N ASN A 35 -19.23 4.78 16.08
CA ASN A 35 -19.93 5.98 15.59
C ASN A 35 -20.59 5.81 14.21
N GLY A 36 -21.16 4.64 13.93
CA GLY A 36 -21.82 4.33 12.66
C GLY A 36 -20.90 4.03 11.48
N LYS A 37 -19.57 4.15 11.63
CA LYS A 37 -18.58 3.77 10.62
C LYS A 37 -18.12 2.33 10.87
N ASN A 38 -18.36 1.42 9.92
CA ASN A 38 -17.87 0.05 9.97
C ASN A 38 -16.55 -0.07 9.21
N THR A 39 -15.44 -0.23 9.92
CA THR A 39 -14.08 -0.24 9.36
C THR A 39 -13.11 -0.91 10.34
N ILE A 40 -11.86 -1.13 9.92
CA ILE A 40 -10.83 -1.76 10.76
C ILE A 40 -10.38 -0.85 11.92
N PRO A 41 -9.90 -1.42 13.05
CA PRO A 41 -9.45 -0.65 14.20
C PRO A 41 -8.40 0.41 13.88
N VAL A 42 -7.45 0.13 12.97
CA VAL A 42 -6.45 1.12 12.54
C VAL A 42 -7.09 2.36 11.93
N ASP A 43 -8.12 2.21 11.10
CA ASP A 43 -8.82 3.34 10.47
C ASP A 43 -9.65 4.14 11.49
N HIS A 44 -10.16 3.49 12.54
CA HIS A 44 -10.76 4.20 13.68
C HIS A 44 -9.73 5.06 14.41
N VAL A 45 -8.52 4.55 14.67
CA VAL A 45 -7.43 5.35 15.27
C VAL A 45 -7.06 6.53 14.38
N VAL A 46 -6.95 6.33 13.07
CA VAL A 46 -6.72 7.40 12.08
C VAL A 46 -7.83 8.45 12.15
N THR A 47 -9.09 8.01 12.20
CA THR A 47 -10.26 8.90 12.30
C THR A 47 -10.23 9.71 13.60
N LEU A 48 -9.89 9.08 14.73
CA LEU A 48 -9.72 9.75 16.03
C LEU A 48 -8.63 10.84 15.98
N VAL A 49 -7.46 10.52 15.42
CA VAL A 49 -6.36 11.48 15.28
C VAL A 49 -6.76 12.67 14.38
N ARG A 50 -7.49 12.40 13.30
CA ARG A 50 -7.96 13.45 12.38
C ARG A 50 -9.01 14.38 12.98
N MET A 51 -9.69 13.99 14.06
CA MET A 51 -10.63 14.85 14.78
C MET A 51 -9.94 15.88 15.68
N ILE A 52 -8.62 15.77 15.90
CA ILE A 52 -7.88 16.79 16.65
C ILE A 52 -8.00 18.15 15.93
N PRO A 53 -8.41 19.23 16.63
CA PRO A 53 -8.56 20.54 16.02
C PRO A 53 -7.28 20.98 15.30
N ASN A 54 -7.43 21.49 14.07
CA ASN A 54 -6.32 21.93 13.21
C ASN A 54 -5.28 20.84 12.86
N TYR A 55 -5.57 19.56 13.10
CA TYR A 55 -4.67 18.47 12.75
C TYR A 55 -4.33 18.46 11.26
N ALA A 56 -5.35 18.43 10.40
CA ALA A 56 -5.16 18.35 8.95
C ALA A 56 -4.23 19.44 8.38
N PRO A 57 -4.47 20.75 8.62
CA PRO A 57 -3.62 21.79 8.05
C PRO A 57 -2.22 21.81 8.65
N VAL A 58 -2.07 21.58 9.95
CA VAL A 58 -0.74 21.59 10.60
C VAL A 58 0.07 20.37 10.17
N TYR A 59 -0.52 19.18 10.26
CA TYR A 59 0.17 17.93 9.99
C TYR A 59 0.55 17.80 8.51
N ALA A 60 -0.41 17.95 7.59
CA ALA A 60 -0.13 17.83 6.17
C ALA A 60 0.80 18.96 5.67
N GLY A 61 0.65 20.18 6.21
CA GLY A 61 1.56 21.28 5.92
C GLY A 61 3.01 20.94 6.29
N ILE A 62 3.24 20.38 7.48
CA ILE A 62 4.57 19.93 7.93
C ILE A 62 5.07 18.78 7.06
N ILE A 63 4.28 17.73 6.86
CA ILE A 63 4.69 16.54 6.10
C ILE A 63 5.06 16.89 4.67
N VAL A 64 4.23 17.67 3.98
CA VAL A 64 4.52 18.09 2.60
C VAL A 64 5.72 19.02 2.53
N THR A 65 5.83 20.00 3.44
CA THR A 65 6.92 20.96 3.39
C THR A 65 8.27 20.31 3.73
N VAL A 66 8.35 19.60 4.85
CA VAL A 66 9.58 18.91 5.27
C VAL A 66 9.94 17.82 4.25
N GLY A 67 8.95 17.02 3.84
CA GLY A 67 9.12 15.98 2.84
C GLY A 67 9.68 16.48 1.52
N ALA A 68 9.25 17.67 1.10
CA ALA A 68 9.72 18.29 -0.13
C ALA A 68 11.17 18.79 -0.04
N LEU A 69 11.60 19.25 1.14
CA LEU A 69 12.92 19.80 1.36
C LEU A 69 14.00 18.74 1.64
N ILE A 70 13.63 17.53 2.08
CA ILE A 70 14.57 16.45 2.44
C ILE A 70 15.63 16.18 1.34
N PRO A 71 15.28 16.01 0.05
CA PRO A 71 16.27 15.74 -1.00
C PRO A 71 17.31 16.86 -1.16
N PHE A 72 16.90 18.11 -0.93
CA PHE A 72 17.76 19.30 -1.05
C PHE A 72 18.70 19.42 0.14
N VAL A 73 18.19 19.21 1.36
CA VAL A 73 19.00 19.21 2.59
C VAL A 73 20.01 18.07 2.58
N LYS A 74 19.64 16.89 2.08
CA LYS A 74 20.54 15.73 1.97
C LYS A 74 21.49 15.80 0.75
N GLY A 75 21.37 16.80 -0.11
CA GLY A 75 22.19 16.92 -1.32
C GLY A 75 21.95 15.84 -2.39
N LYS A 76 20.81 15.12 -2.32
CA LYS A 76 20.48 14.00 -3.22
C LYS A 76 19.55 14.38 -4.38
N TRP A 77 19.15 15.64 -4.46
CA TRP A 77 18.14 16.11 -5.42
C TRP A 77 18.59 15.99 -6.89
N ASN A 78 19.90 15.97 -7.16
CA ASN A 78 20.48 15.99 -8.50
C ASN A 78 21.36 14.77 -8.84
N GLU A 79 21.20 13.64 -8.14
CA GLU A 79 22.00 12.44 -8.40
C GLU A 79 21.79 11.87 -9.82
N ASN A 80 20.58 12.00 -10.38
CA ASN A 80 20.23 11.60 -11.75
C ASN A 80 18.96 12.33 -12.23
N VAL A 81 18.59 12.16 -13.50
CA VAL A 81 17.42 12.81 -14.12
C VAL A 81 16.12 12.51 -13.36
N SER A 82 15.93 11.27 -12.91
CA SER A 82 14.76 10.87 -12.13
C SER A 82 14.71 11.63 -10.79
N SER A 83 15.83 11.65 -10.06
CA SER A 83 15.94 12.39 -8.79
C SER A 83 15.63 13.88 -8.97
N ILE A 84 16.08 14.49 -10.08
CA ILE A 84 15.77 15.89 -10.40
C ILE A 84 14.26 16.07 -10.59
N ILE A 85 13.64 15.26 -11.45
CA ILE A 85 12.20 15.35 -11.74
C ILE A 85 11.38 15.18 -10.46
N PHE A 86 11.62 14.13 -9.68
CA PHE A 86 10.88 13.88 -8.45
C PHE A 86 11.14 14.94 -7.38
N SER A 87 12.35 15.50 -7.29
CA SER A 87 12.64 16.59 -6.35
C SER A 87 11.94 17.89 -6.73
N LEU A 88 11.84 18.21 -8.03
CA LEU A 88 11.09 19.38 -8.51
C LEU A 88 9.58 19.20 -8.30
N LEU A 89 9.04 18.01 -8.57
CA LEU A 89 7.64 17.68 -8.27
C LEU A 89 7.36 17.79 -6.77
N ARG A 90 8.28 17.37 -5.92
CA ARG A 90 8.17 17.53 -4.47
C ARG A 90 8.10 19.00 -4.07
N LEU A 91 8.95 19.87 -4.63
CA LEU A 91 8.90 21.31 -4.36
C LEU A 91 7.57 21.93 -4.78
N LEU A 92 6.97 21.49 -5.90
CA LEU A 92 5.66 21.96 -6.35
C LEU A 92 4.55 21.65 -5.34
N GLY A 93 4.71 20.59 -4.52
CA GLY A 93 3.77 20.27 -3.45
C GLY A 93 3.65 21.37 -2.39
N ILE A 94 4.71 22.15 -2.15
CA ILE A 94 4.74 23.22 -1.13
C ILE A 94 3.72 24.33 -1.44
N PRO A 95 3.77 25.05 -2.58
CA PRO A 95 2.79 26.09 -2.85
C PRO A 95 1.37 25.51 -2.89
N LEU A 96 1.17 24.30 -3.43
CA LEU A 96 -0.15 23.67 -3.53
C LEU A 96 -0.75 23.35 -2.14
N ILE A 97 0.03 22.83 -1.19
CA ILE A 97 -0.48 22.57 0.16
C ILE A 97 -0.81 23.88 0.89
N PHE A 98 -0.02 24.93 0.68
CA PHE A 98 -0.30 26.25 1.27
C PHE A 98 -1.55 26.90 0.67
N MET A 99 -1.79 26.73 -0.64
CA MET A 99 -3.05 27.13 -1.27
C MET A 99 -4.25 26.42 -0.62
N ALA A 100 -4.12 25.12 -0.35
CA ALA A 100 -5.16 24.32 0.31
C ALA A 100 -5.43 24.77 1.75
N ILE A 101 -4.36 25.04 2.53
CA ILE A 101 -4.46 25.41 3.95
C ILE A 101 -5.04 26.81 4.12
N PHE A 102 -4.56 27.78 3.35
CA PHE A 102 -5.01 29.17 3.47
C PHE A 102 -6.25 29.47 2.63
N ASN A 103 -6.69 28.52 1.81
CA ASN A 103 -7.78 28.71 0.86
C ASN A 103 -7.54 29.89 -0.10
N VAL A 104 -6.29 30.03 -0.56
CA VAL A 104 -5.84 31.11 -1.45
C VAL A 104 -5.21 30.49 -2.69
N GLY A 105 -5.72 30.83 -3.88
CA GLY A 105 -5.14 30.37 -5.14
C GLY A 105 -6.01 30.73 -6.34
N PRO A 106 -5.54 30.46 -7.57
CA PRO A 106 -6.35 30.57 -8.78
C PRO A 106 -7.64 29.75 -8.69
N GLU A 107 -8.75 30.30 -9.17
CA GLU A 107 -10.08 29.69 -9.06
C GLU A 107 -10.14 28.26 -9.63
N PHE A 108 -9.49 28.02 -10.77
CA PHE A 108 -9.46 26.70 -11.40
C PHE A 108 -8.76 25.63 -10.54
N LEU A 109 -7.80 26.02 -9.70
CA LEU A 109 -7.11 25.11 -8.77
C LEU A 109 -7.90 24.88 -7.47
N MET A 110 -8.70 25.88 -7.07
CA MET A 110 -9.44 25.87 -5.81
C MET A 110 -10.85 25.26 -5.93
N LYS A 111 -11.25 24.80 -7.12
CA LYS A 111 -12.45 23.95 -7.30
C LYS A 111 -12.39 22.75 -6.35
N GLU A 112 -13.53 22.34 -5.78
CA GLU A 112 -13.57 21.24 -4.81
C GLU A 112 -12.96 19.93 -5.32
N SER A 113 -13.04 19.67 -6.62
CA SER A 113 -12.48 18.49 -7.29
C SER A 113 -10.96 18.47 -7.42
N VAL A 114 -10.26 19.60 -7.20
CA VAL A 114 -8.82 19.73 -7.50
C VAL A 114 -7.98 19.78 -6.21
N ILE A 115 -7.45 20.95 -5.81
CA ILE A 115 -6.61 21.08 -4.61
C ILE A 115 -7.32 20.60 -3.34
N PRO A 116 -8.59 21.01 -3.06
CA PRO A 116 -9.29 20.59 -1.85
C PRO A 116 -9.50 19.07 -1.77
N PHE A 117 -9.83 18.41 -2.89
CA PHE A 117 -9.97 16.95 -2.94
C PHE A 117 -8.65 16.24 -2.67
N ILE A 118 -7.58 16.58 -3.40
CA ILE A 118 -6.25 15.98 -3.21
C ILE A 118 -5.78 16.20 -1.77
N TYR A 119 -5.94 17.41 -1.23
CA TYR A 119 -5.54 17.72 0.14
C TYR A 119 -6.31 16.89 1.18
N LYS A 120 -7.66 16.95 1.17
CA LYS A 120 -8.49 16.36 2.24
C LYS A 120 -8.60 14.84 2.14
N SER A 121 -8.79 14.33 0.93
CA SER A 121 -9.12 12.93 0.68
C SER A 121 -7.88 12.06 0.51
N ILE A 122 -6.80 12.62 -0.06
CA ILE A 122 -5.58 11.86 -0.38
C ILE A 122 -4.45 12.20 0.58
N VAL A 123 -3.93 13.43 0.55
CA VAL A 123 -2.72 13.80 1.30
C VAL A 123 -2.91 13.59 2.80
N VAL A 124 -3.93 14.23 3.41
CA VAL A 124 -4.18 14.10 4.86
C VAL A 124 -4.46 12.65 5.23
N ASN A 125 -5.28 11.94 4.45
CA ASN A 125 -5.67 10.58 4.77
C ASN A 125 -4.47 9.62 4.71
N VAL A 126 -3.78 9.55 3.58
CA VAL A 126 -2.67 8.63 3.33
C VAL A 126 -1.50 8.92 4.27
N THR A 127 -1.11 10.19 4.43
CA THR A 127 0.02 10.55 5.30
C THR A 127 -0.26 10.29 6.77
N THR A 128 -1.53 10.25 7.20
CA THR A 128 -1.90 9.90 8.58
C THR A 128 -1.98 8.38 8.79
N VAL A 129 -2.56 7.66 7.82
CA VAL A 129 -2.71 6.20 7.89
C VAL A 129 -1.35 5.51 7.94
N VAL A 130 -0.38 5.98 7.17
CA VAL A 130 0.93 5.31 7.04
C VAL A 130 1.68 5.20 8.38
N PRO A 131 1.93 6.28 9.15
CA PRO A 131 2.59 6.18 10.46
C PRO A 131 1.78 5.45 11.52
N ILE A 132 0.46 5.51 11.47
CA ILE A 132 -0.39 4.81 12.45
C ILE A 132 -0.40 3.31 12.13
N GLY A 133 -0.57 2.95 10.86
CA GLY A 133 -0.52 1.58 10.39
C GLY A 133 0.84 0.93 10.66
N SER A 134 1.94 1.68 10.51
CA SER A 134 3.27 1.16 10.78
C SER A 134 3.46 0.68 12.21
N VAL A 135 2.90 1.37 13.21
CA VAL A 135 2.94 0.95 14.62
C VAL A 135 2.44 -0.49 14.78
N PHE A 136 1.33 -0.81 14.12
CA PHE A 136 0.69 -2.11 14.24
C PHE A 136 1.30 -3.15 13.28
N LEU A 137 2.05 -2.71 12.27
CA LEU A 137 2.70 -3.59 11.30
C LEU A 137 3.60 -4.66 11.96
N ALA A 138 4.29 -4.29 13.05
CA ALA A 138 5.15 -5.22 13.78
C ALA A 138 4.44 -6.52 14.19
N PHE A 139 3.14 -6.45 14.50
CA PHE A 139 2.32 -7.59 14.88
C PHE A 139 2.04 -8.56 13.73
N LEU A 140 2.13 -8.10 12.48
CA LEU A 140 2.04 -8.95 11.31
C LEU A 140 3.40 -9.48 10.88
N VAL A 141 4.43 -8.62 10.89
CA VAL A 141 5.72 -8.88 10.23
C VAL A 141 6.81 -9.38 11.17
N ASN A 142 6.91 -8.84 12.37
CA ASN A 142 8.04 -9.11 13.28
C ASN A 142 7.75 -10.28 14.20
N TYR A 143 6.51 -10.38 14.71
CA TYR A 143 6.14 -11.36 15.74
C TYR A 143 5.71 -12.72 15.19
N GLY A 144 6.16 -13.10 13.99
CA GLY A 144 6.11 -14.47 13.48
C GLY A 144 4.82 -14.91 12.77
N LEU A 145 3.80 -14.06 12.70
CA LEU A 145 2.55 -14.39 11.99
C LEU A 145 2.81 -14.60 10.50
N MET A 146 3.61 -13.72 9.89
CA MET A 146 3.97 -13.79 8.48
C MET A 146 4.74 -15.07 8.13
N GLU A 147 5.69 -15.48 8.97
CA GLU A 147 6.42 -16.74 8.81
C GLU A 147 5.50 -17.95 8.99
N TYR A 148 4.63 -17.94 10.00
CA TYR A 148 3.67 -19.01 10.27
C TYR A 148 2.71 -19.23 9.09
N VAL A 149 2.03 -18.17 8.63
CA VAL A 149 1.10 -18.27 7.49
C VAL A 149 1.85 -18.53 6.19
N GLY A 150 3.06 -17.99 6.05
CA GLY A 150 3.89 -18.16 4.87
C GLY A 150 4.11 -19.62 4.51
N ILE A 151 4.41 -20.47 5.50
CA ILE A 151 4.61 -21.91 5.28
C ILE A 151 3.38 -22.58 4.65
N PHE A 152 2.16 -22.23 5.05
CA PHE A 152 0.96 -22.83 4.45
C PHE A 152 0.70 -22.32 3.03
N MET A 153 1.12 -21.09 2.75
CA MET A 153 0.83 -20.40 1.50
C MET A 153 1.89 -20.60 0.42
N GLN A 154 3.06 -21.19 0.73
CA GLN A 154 4.09 -21.57 -0.26
C GLN A 154 3.53 -22.31 -1.50
N PRO A 155 2.64 -23.31 -1.38
CA PRO A 155 2.13 -24.06 -2.54
C PRO A 155 1.22 -23.24 -3.44
N VAL A 156 0.76 -22.07 -2.99
CA VAL A 156 -0.13 -21.19 -3.73
C VAL A 156 0.68 -20.01 -4.27
N MET A 157 1.41 -19.30 -3.41
CA MET A 157 2.09 -18.05 -3.76
C MET A 157 3.21 -18.25 -4.77
N LYS A 158 4.05 -19.27 -4.55
CA LYS A 158 5.21 -19.53 -5.39
C LYS A 158 4.84 -19.94 -6.81
N PRO A 159 3.97 -20.94 -7.05
CA PRO A 159 3.63 -21.33 -8.41
C PRO A 159 2.70 -20.33 -9.10
N LEU A 160 1.83 -19.59 -8.40
CA LEU A 160 0.92 -18.64 -9.05
C LEU A 160 1.54 -17.28 -9.31
N TRP A 161 2.31 -16.72 -8.38
CA TRP A 161 2.81 -15.34 -8.48
C TRP A 161 4.33 -15.21 -8.45
N ASN A 162 5.09 -16.30 -8.31
CA ASN A 162 6.54 -16.26 -8.10
C ASN A 162 6.95 -15.41 -6.89
N THR A 163 6.12 -15.39 -5.85
CA THR A 163 6.38 -14.70 -4.58
C THR A 163 6.48 -15.70 -3.44
N PRO A 164 7.18 -15.37 -2.34
CA PRO A 164 7.28 -16.26 -1.17
C PRO A 164 5.91 -16.42 -0.52
N GLY A 165 5.70 -17.54 0.17
CA GLY A 165 4.46 -17.83 0.90
C GLY A 165 4.07 -16.71 1.86
N ARG A 166 5.05 -16.12 2.54
CA ARG A 166 4.88 -15.00 3.46
C ARG A 166 4.18 -13.76 2.86
N SER A 167 4.24 -13.59 1.53
CA SER A 167 3.53 -12.52 0.81
C SER A 167 2.00 -12.66 0.82
N ALA A 168 1.46 -13.80 1.26
CA ALA A 168 0.01 -13.96 1.41
C ALA A 168 -0.57 -13.03 2.47
N ILE A 169 0.18 -12.77 3.56
CA ILE A 169 -0.25 -11.78 4.57
C ILE A 169 -0.30 -10.38 3.96
N ASP A 170 0.67 -10.03 3.12
CA ASP A 170 0.68 -8.76 2.40
C ASP A 170 -0.55 -8.64 1.49
N ALA A 171 -0.82 -9.67 0.67
CA ALA A 171 -1.99 -9.72 -0.18
C ALA A 171 -3.30 -9.50 0.59
N VAL A 172 -3.57 -10.27 1.65
CA VAL A 172 -4.83 -10.12 2.39
C VAL A 172 -4.89 -8.77 3.12
N ALA A 173 -3.76 -8.31 3.71
CA ALA A 173 -3.72 -7.03 4.42
C ALA A 173 -4.00 -5.83 3.49
N SER A 174 -3.56 -5.94 2.23
CA SER A 174 -3.82 -4.96 1.19
C SER A 174 -5.32 -4.80 0.92
N PHE A 175 -6.04 -5.92 0.76
CA PHE A 175 -7.48 -5.91 0.49
C PHE A 175 -8.33 -5.39 1.65
N VAL A 176 -7.96 -5.74 2.89
CA VAL A 176 -8.77 -5.36 4.05
C VAL A 176 -8.43 -3.96 4.55
N GLY A 177 -7.16 -3.58 4.49
CA GLY A 177 -6.67 -2.30 4.97
C GLY A 177 -6.74 -1.21 3.91
N SER A 178 -5.70 -1.11 3.08
CA SER A 178 -5.60 -0.20 1.94
C SER A 178 -4.33 -0.50 1.15
N TYR A 179 -4.26 -0.01 -0.09
CA TYR A 179 -3.04 -0.02 -0.89
C TYR A 179 -1.85 0.65 -0.17
N SER A 180 -2.09 1.64 0.69
CA SER A 180 -1.02 2.32 1.43
C SER A 180 -0.41 1.42 2.52
N LEU A 181 -1.24 0.60 3.15
CA LEU A 181 -0.79 -0.40 4.13
C LEU A 181 -0.04 -1.55 3.44
N ALA A 182 -0.51 -1.99 2.26
CA ALA A 182 0.18 -2.94 1.40
C ALA A 182 1.63 -2.51 1.14
N LEU A 183 1.81 -1.32 0.57
CA LEU A 183 3.11 -0.78 0.23
C LEU A 183 4.02 -0.65 1.45
N LEU A 184 3.46 -0.31 2.61
CA LEU A 184 4.21 -0.24 3.86
C LEU A 184 4.69 -1.63 4.33
N ILE A 185 3.85 -2.67 4.24
CA ILE A 185 4.25 -4.05 4.51
C ILE A 185 5.36 -4.46 3.53
N THR A 186 5.12 -4.28 2.23
CA THR A 186 6.07 -4.67 1.19
C THR A 186 7.42 -3.98 1.37
N ASP A 187 7.44 -2.66 1.60
CA ASP A 187 8.66 -1.88 1.81
C ASP A 187 9.43 -2.36 3.04
N LYS A 188 8.75 -2.60 4.18
CA LYS A 188 9.42 -3.10 5.39
C LYS A 188 10.02 -4.49 5.17
N VAL A 189 9.25 -5.41 4.60
CA VAL A 189 9.70 -6.80 4.37
C VAL A 189 10.82 -6.84 3.33
N TYR A 190 10.79 -5.95 2.35
CA TYR A 190 11.88 -5.75 1.39
C TYR A 190 13.15 -5.21 2.05
N GLN A 191 13.05 -4.16 2.87
CA GLN A 191 14.18 -3.60 3.62
C GLN A 191 14.78 -4.60 4.63
N ASP A 192 13.96 -5.49 5.20
CA ASP A 192 14.41 -6.58 6.07
C ASP A 192 15.11 -7.72 5.31
N GLY A 193 15.23 -7.65 3.99
CA GLY A 193 15.90 -8.66 3.17
C GLY A 193 15.09 -9.95 3.03
N LYS A 194 13.78 -9.90 3.29
CA LYS A 194 12.88 -11.05 3.15
C LYS A 194 12.24 -11.16 1.77
N TYR A 195 12.26 -10.06 1.00
CA TYR A 195 11.87 -10.02 -0.42
C TYR A 195 13.04 -9.60 -1.30
N THR A 196 13.11 -10.18 -2.49
CA THR A 196 13.97 -9.68 -3.57
C THR A 196 13.34 -8.48 -4.28
N ASP A 197 14.11 -7.76 -5.10
CA ASP A 197 13.63 -6.66 -5.94
C ASP A 197 12.48 -7.10 -6.86
N LYS A 198 12.58 -8.32 -7.39
CA LYS A 198 11.52 -8.93 -8.21
C LYS A 198 10.26 -9.20 -7.40
N GLU A 199 10.40 -9.87 -6.26
CA GLU A 199 9.26 -10.22 -5.41
C GLU A 199 8.56 -8.96 -4.89
N ALA A 200 9.32 -7.99 -4.37
CA ALA A 200 8.80 -6.71 -3.91
C ALA A 200 8.09 -5.95 -5.04
N ALA A 201 8.63 -5.95 -6.26
CA ALA A 201 7.97 -5.31 -7.40
C ALA A 201 6.65 -5.99 -7.78
N ILE A 202 6.60 -7.33 -7.79
CA ILE A 202 5.36 -8.08 -8.07
C ILE A 202 4.30 -7.78 -7.01
N ILE A 203 4.68 -7.84 -5.73
CA ILE A 203 3.77 -7.62 -4.60
C ILE A 203 3.27 -6.17 -4.61
N ALA A 204 4.18 -5.19 -4.70
CA ALA A 204 3.84 -3.78 -4.67
C ALA A 204 2.90 -3.37 -5.83
N THR A 205 3.08 -3.94 -7.02
CA THR A 205 2.26 -3.59 -8.20
C THR A 205 0.99 -4.43 -8.33
N GLY A 206 0.99 -5.66 -7.82
CA GLY A 206 -0.07 -6.62 -8.06
C GLY A 206 -0.97 -6.95 -6.88
N PHE A 207 -0.48 -6.77 -5.64
CA PHE A 207 -1.24 -7.03 -4.42
C PHE A 207 -1.73 -5.77 -3.72
N SER A 208 -1.16 -4.59 -4.03
CA SER A 208 -1.58 -3.28 -3.50
C SER A 208 -2.93 -2.81 -4.08
N THR A 209 -4.01 -3.51 -3.74
CA THR A 209 -5.35 -3.25 -4.24
C THR A 209 -6.12 -2.21 -3.43
N VAL A 210 -7.25 -1.75 -3.97
CA VAL A 210 -8.20 -0.90 -3.24
C VAL A 210 -8.89 -1.68 -2.12
N SER A 211 -9.27 -0.99 -1.04
CA SER A 211 -9.93 -1.64 0.09
C SER A 211 -11.39 -1.97 -0.21
N ALA A 212 -11.93 -2.99 0.45
CA ALA A 212 -13.35 -3.35 0.35
C ALA A 212 -14.27 -2.17 0.69
N THR A 213 -13.92 -1.35 1.68
CA THR A 213 -14.67 -0.14 2.06
C THR A 213 -14.73 0.88 0.92
N PHE A 214 -13.61 1.08 0.20
CA PHE A 214 -13.58 1.96 -0.96
C PHE A 214 -14.44 1.42 -2.10
N MET A 215 -14.37 0.11 -2.35
CA MET A 215 -15.22 -0.56 -3.32
C MET A 215 -16.72 -0.40 -3.01
N ILE A 216 -17.13 -0.37 -1.73
CA ILE A 216 -18.53 -0.08 -1.35
C ILE A 216 -18.91 1.34 -1.75
N VAL A 217 -18.02 2.32 -1.56
CA VAL A 217 -18.27 3.72 -2.00
C VAL A 217 -18.45 3.76 -3.51
N VAL A 218 -17.60 3.08 -4.28
CA VAL A 218 -17.74 2.97 -5.75
C VAL A 218 -19.07 2.35 -6.13
N ALA A 219 -19.41 1.21 -5.53
CA ALA A 219 -20.64 0.51 -5.82
C ALA A 219 -21.88 1.36 -5.49
N THR A 220 -21.81 2.16 -4.42
CA THR A 220 -22.86 3.11 -4.04
C THR A 220 -22.97 4.25 -5.06
N THR A 221 -21.85 4.86 -5.45
CA THR A 221 -21.82 5.96 -6.43
C THR A 221 -22.33 5.52 -7.80
N LEU A 222 -22.02 4.29 -8.22
CA LEU A 222 -22.47 3.72 -9.49
C LEU A 222 -23.88 3.11 -9.42
N GLY A 223 -24.50 3.05 -8.24
CA GLY A 223 -25.82 2.46 -8.04
C GLY A 223 -25.86 0.94 -8.25
N ILE A 224 -24.74 0.24 -8.05
CA ILE A 224 -24.58 -1.22 -8.23
C ILE A 224 -24.45 -1.98 -6.90
N MET A 225 -24.92 -1.40 -5.80
CA MET A 225 -24.84 -2.01 -4.46
C MET A 225 -25.61 -3.34 -4.35
N ASP A 226 -26.67 -3.50 -5.15
CA ASP A 226 -27.41 -4.75 -5.31
C ASP A 226 -26.54 -5.90 -5.87
N GLN A 227 -25.48 -5.57 -6.61
CA GLN A 227 -24.52 -6.52 -7.20
C GLN A 227 -23.20 -6.60 -6.43
N TRP A 228 -23.16 -6.09 -5.18
CA TRP A 228 -21.94 -5.97 -4.38
C TRP A 228 -21.06 -7.24 -4.38
N LEU A 229 -21.65 -8.41 -4.10
CA LEU A 229 -20.88 -9.67 -4.03
C LEU A 229 -20.25 -10.03 -5.38
N LEU A 230 -20.97 -9.83 -6.48
CA LEU A 230 -20.46 -10.12 -7.81
C LEU A 230 -19.31 -9.16 -8.15
N TYR A 231 -19.53 -7.86 -7.95
CA TYR A 231 -18.51 -6.84 -8.16
C TYR A 231 -17.25 -7.11 -7.32
N PHE A 232 -17.42 -7.44 -6.04
CA PHE A 232 -16.31 -7.72 -5.13
C PHE A 232 -15.49 -8.95 -5.54
N TRP A 233 -16.13 -10.09 -5.77
CA TRP A 233 -15.40 -11.32 -6.11
C TRP A 233 -14.83 -11.29 -7.51
N LEU A 234 -15.53 -10.67 -8.46
CA LEU A 234 -15.05 -10.55 -9.83
C LEU A 234 -13.79 -9.70 -9.89
N THR A 235 -13.81 -8.52 -9.27
CA THR A 235 -12.63 -7.64 -9.24
C THR A 235 -11.45 -8.32 -8.56
N LEU A 236 -11.66 -8.99 -7.42
CA LEU A 236 -10.62 -9.74 -6.72
C LEU A 236 -10.00 -10.84 -7.60
N VAL A 237 -10.82 -11.67 -8.23
CA VAL A 237 -10.35 -12.74 -9.12
C VAL A 237 -9.59 -12.18 -10.31
N VAL A 238 -10.13 -11.14 -10.96
CA VAL A 238 -9.48 -10.49 -12.09
C VAL A 238 -8.13 -9.90 -11.67
N THR A 239 -8.06 -9.19 -10.55
CA THR A 239 -6.80 -8.61 -10.06
C THR A 239 -5.75 -9.69 -9.84
N PHE A 240 -6.08 -10.77 -9.13
CA PHE A 240 -5.10 -11.83 -8.86
C PHE A 240 -4.67 -12.61 -10.11
N ILE A 241 -5.57 -12.80 -11.09
CA ILE A 241 -5.23 -13.39 -12.39
C ILE A 241 -4.29 -12.46 -13.15
N VAL A 242 -4.62 -11.17 -13.24
CA VAL A 242 -3.78 -10.17 -13.90
C VAL A 242 -2.40 -10.15 -13.25
N THR A 243 -2.31 -10.16 -11.92
CA THR A 243 -1.04 -10.22 -11.19
C THR A 243 -0.25 -11.50 -11.47
N ALA A 244 -0.91 -12.65 -11.59
CA ALA A 244 -0.25 -13.91 -11.97
C ALA A 244 0.35 -13.83 -13.38
N ILE A 245 -0.37 -13.17 -14.30
CA ILE A 245 0.08 -12.97 -15.67
C ILE A 245 1.24 -11.96 -15.70
N THR A 246 1.08 -10.77 -15.09
CA THR A 246 2.07 -9.68 -15.14
C THR A 246 3.37 -10.05 -14.43
N ALA A 247 3.33 -10.88 -13.36
CA ALA A 247 4.52 -11.44 -12.72
C ALA A 247 5.44 -12.20 -13.69
N ARG A 248 4.92 -12.65 -14.84
CA ARG A 248 5.66 -13.38 -15.90
C ARG A 248 5.95 -12.52 -17.12
N ILE A 249 5.44 -11.30 -17.20
CA ILE A 249 5.64 -10.38 -18.32
C ILE A 249 6.73 -9.36 -17.97
N TYR A 250 7.46 -8.89 -18.98
CA TYR A 250 8.39 -7.77 -18.83
C TYR A 250 7.62 -6.48 -18.41
N PRO A 251 8.11 -5.67 -17.45
CA PRO A 251 9.45 -5.70 -16.86
C PRO A 251 9.61 -6.58 -15.63
N LEU A 252 8.53 -7.06 -15.01
CA LEU A 252 8.58 -7.78 -13.72
C LEU A 252 9.39 -9.08 -13.82
N SER A 253 9.19 -9.86 -14.89
CA SER A 253 9.89 -11.14 -15.05
C SER A 253 11.42 -11.03 -15.19
N LYS A 254 11.93 -9.86 -15.57
CA LYS A 254 13.37 -9.59 -15.73
C LYS A 254 13.99 -8.79 -14.58
N LYS A 255 13.21 -8.44 -13.54
CA LYS A 255 13.80 -7.83 -12.34
C LYS A 255 14.81 -8.80 -11.70
N PRO A 256 15.91 -8.30 -11.10
CA PRO A 256 16.89 -9.15 -10.46
C PRO A 256 16.34 -9.76 -9.16
N ASP A 257 16.84 -10.93 -8.80
CA ASP A 257 16.58 -11.57 -7.49
C ASP A 257 17.62 -11.08 -6.44
N THR A 258 17.87 -9.77 -6.42
CA THR A 258 18.74 -9.09 -5.44
C THR A 258 17.92 -8.57 -4.28
N TYR A 259 18.54 -8.39 -3.11
CA TYR A 259 17.89 -7.84 -1.93
C TYR A 259 18.21 -6.35 -1.76
N TYR A 260 17.44 -5.68 -0.91
CA TYR A 260 17.62 -4.27 -0.58
C TYR A 260 19.09 -3.94 -0.28
N ASN A 261 19.62 -2.88 -0.92
CA ASN A 261 21.01 -2.45 -0.80
C ASN A 261 22.07 -3.56 -1.02
N ASN A 262 21.76 -4.59 -1.81
CA ASN A 262 22.62 -5.77 -2.05
C ASN A 262 23.01 -6.50 -0.75
N GLN A 263 22.19 -6.43 0.29
CA GLN A 263 22.43 -7.15 1.54
C GLN A 263 22.23 -8.66 1.38
N VAL A 264 22.70 -9.43 2.36
CA VAL A 264 22.41 -10.87 2.42
C VAL A 264 20.94 -11.04 2.82
N GLY A 265 20.14 -11.65 1.95
CA GLY A 265 18.72 -11.89 2.21
C GLY A 265 18.44 -13.14 3.05
N GLU A 266 17.18 -13.25 3.49
CA GLU A 266 16.62 -14.37 4.24
C GLU A 266 15.56 -15.10 3.38
N PRO A 267 16.00 -15.93 2.40
CA PRO A 267 15.08 -16.64 1.52
C PRO A 267 14.19 -17.59 2.30
N GLU A 268 12.93 -17.74 1.85
CA GLU A 268 11.99 -18.66 2.46
C GLU A 268 12.37 -20.12 2.15
N GLU A 269 12.57 -20.94 3.19
CA GLU A 269 12.88 -22.37 3.02
C GLU A 269 11.65 -23.15 2.51
N ILE A 270 11.83 -23.96 1.46
CA ILE A 270 10.73 -24.75 0.89
C ILE A 270 10.42 -25.94 1.80
N VAL A 271 9.20 -25.97 2.35
CA VAL A 271 8.79 -27.02 3.29
C VAL A 271 8.15 -28.19 2.53
N THR A 272 8.69 -29.39 2.74
CA THR A 272 8.21 -30.66 2.15
C THR A 272 7.68 -31.66 3.20
N GLY A 273 7.86 -31.37 4.49
CA GLY A 273 7.44 -32.21 5.61
C GLY A 273 6.17 -31.70 6.31
N ASP A 274 6.11 -31.90 7.62
CA ASP A 274 5.00 -31.41 8.46
C ASP A 274 4.95 -29.88 8.48
N ARG A 275 4.07 -29.32 7.64
CA ARG A 275 3.88 -27.87 7.49
C ARG A 275 3.42 -27.21 8.77
N LEU A 276 2.58 -27.85 9.58
CA LEU A 276 2.04 -27.24 10.79
C LEU A 276 3.15 -27.07 11.82
N LYS A 277 3.94 -28.11 12.01
CA LYS A 277 5.08 -28.07 12.92
C LYS A 277 6.11 -27.04 12.46
N THR A 278 6.49 -27.08 11.18
CA THR A 278 7.46 -26.12 10.62
C THR A 278 6.94 -24.68 10.66
N ALA A 279 5.66 -24.45 10.37
CA ALA A 279 5.05 -23.13 10.50
C ALA A 279 5.17 -22.58 11.92
N LEU A 280 4.88 -23.42 12.92
CA LEU A 280 4.99 -23.03 14.32
C LEU A 280 6.46 -22.76 14.70
N GLU A 281 7.40 -23.60 14.28
CA GLU A 281 8.82 -23.40 14.55
C GLU A 281 9.35 -22.11 13.90
N GLU A 282 9.06 -21.86 12.63
CA GLU A 282 9.46 -20.63 11.93
C GLU A 282 8.82 -19.38 12.54
N GLY A 283 7.52 -19.43 12.87
CA GLY A 283 6.84 -18.35 13.59
C GLY A 283 7.46 -18.07 14.95
N MET A 284 7.83 -19.11 15.70
CA MET A 284 8.50 -18.96 17.00
C MET A 284 9.95 -18.46 16.86
N ILE A 285 10.68 -18.86 15.80
CA ILE A 285 12.02 -18.31 15.48
C ILE A 285 11.91 -16.80 15.28
N ALA A 286 10.96 -16.35 14.45
CA ALA A 286 10.74 -14.93 14.18
C ALA A 286 10.33 -14.18 15.44
N TYR A 287 9.36 -14.70 16.21
CA TYR A 287 8.95 -14.12 17.49
C TYR A 287 10.11 -13.94 18.47
N LYS A 288 11.03 -14.91 18.58
CA LYS A 288 12.17 -14.83 19.49
C LYS A 288 13.26 -13.86 19.04
N LYS A 289 13.41 -13.66 17.73
CA LYS A 289 14.33 -12.67 17.17
C LYS A 289 13.74 -11.26 17.17
N ALA A 290 12.42 -11.14 17.34
CA ALA A 290 11.74 -9.87 17.23
C ALA A 290 12.22 -8.87 18.29
N PRO A 291 12.30 -7.57 17.95
CA PRO A 291 12.56 -6.53 18.94
C PRO A 291 11.45 -6.48 19.99
N THR A 292 11.74 -5.86 21.13
CA THR A 292 10.69 -5.57 22.12
C THR A 292 9.57 -4.73 21.51
N ILE A 293 8.37 -4.74 22.11
CA ILE A 293 7.23 -3.94 21.62
C ILE A 293 7.62 -2.46 21.55
N ALA A 294 8.30 -1.94 22.57
CA ALA A 294 8.71 -0.54 22.60
C ALA A 294 9.68 -0.19 21.46
N GLU A 295 10.67 -1.03 21.20
CA GLU A 295 11.61 -0.85 20.09
C GLU A 295 10.90 -0.95 18.74
N SER A 296 10.04 -1.96 18.57
CA SER A 296 9.27 -2.15 17.34
C SER A 296 8.36 -0.96 17.07
N VAL A 297 7.63 -0.46 18.07
CA VAL A 297 6.76 0.71 17.91
C VAL A 297 7.58 1.96 17.55
N LYS A 298 8.71 2.19 18.22
CA LYS A 298 9.58 3.34 17.94
C LYS A 298 10.13 3.29 16.52
N GLU A 299 10.70 2.16 16.11
CA GLU A 299 11.27 1.98 14.78
C GLU A 299 10.20 2.15 13.70
N ASN A 300 9.04 1.51 13.88
CA ASN A 300 7.97 1.59 12.89
C ASN A 300 7.35 2.99 12.78
N ILE A 301 7.20 3.74 13.87
CA ILE A 301 6.75 5.15 13.79
C ILE A 301 7.74 5.97 12.96
N ILE A 302 9.04 5.81 13.21
CA ILE A 302 10.08 6.54 12.45
C ILE A 302 10.02 6.18 10.97
N ASN A 303 9.92 4.89 10.65
CA ASN A 303 9.81 4.41 9.27
C ASN A 303 8.53 4.90 8.59
N GLY A 304 7.39 4.85 9.29
CA GLY A 304 6.11 5.35 8.80
C GLY A 304 6.11 6.85 8.55
N ILE A 305 6.68 7.66 9.46
CA ILE A 305 6.84 9.10 9.24
C ILE A 305 7.78 9.37 8.07
N SER A 306 8.89 8.65 7.96
CA SER A 306 9.84 8.76 6.83
C SER A 306 9.16 8.47 5.50
N LEU A 307 8.32 7.43 5.43
CA LEU A 307 7.54 7.12 4.24
C LEU A 307 6.52 8.21 3.94
N ALA A 308 5.77 8.69 4.95
CA ALA A 308 4.82 9.79 4.80
C ALA A 308 5.48 11.07 4.26
N LEU A 309 6.67 11.43 4.77
CA LEU A 309 7.48 12.53 4.27
C LEU A 309 7.96 12.32 2.82
N SER A 310 8.22 11.07 2.42
CA SER A 310 8.64 10.75 1.06
C SER A 310 7.51 10.89 0.04
N ILE A 311 6.29 10.44 0.40
CA ILE A 311 5.15 10.38 -0.52
C ILE A 311 4.25 11.62 -0.46
N GLY A 312 4.11 12.26 0.70
CA GLY A 312 3.17 13.37 0.92
C GLY A 312 3.28 14.51 -0.11
N PRO A 313 4.47 15.05 -0.39
CA PRO A 313 4.62 16.12 -1.38
C PRO A 313 4.31 15.66 -2.82
N LEU A 314 4.61 14.40 -3.15
CA LEU A 314 4.32 13.82 -4.46
C LEU A 314 2.82 13.60 -4.64
N LEU A 315 2.11 13.14 -3.61
CA LEU A 315 0.64 13.03 -3.63
C LEU A 315 0.00 14.39 -3.92
N MET A 316 0.51 15.46 -3.31
CA MET A 316 -0.01 16.81 -3.55
C MET A 316 0.25 17.28 -4.98
N SER A 317 1.49 17.19 -5.47
CA SER A 317 1.84 17.73 -6.78
C SER A 317 1.34 16.88 -7.94
N ILE A 318 1.64 15.58 -7.94
CA ILE A 318 1.21 14.67 -9.01
C ILE A 318 -0.31 14.55 -9.01
N GLY A 319 -0.95 14.53 -7.84
CA GLY A 319 -2.40 14.53 -7.72
C GLY A 319 -3.02 15.73 -8.44
N VAL A 320 -2.62 16.96 -8.09
CA VAL A 320 -3.14 18.18 -8.75
C VAL A 320 -2.81 18.21 -10.23
N LEU A 321 -1.57 17.88 -10.63
CA LEU A 321 -1.18 17.86 -12.04
C LEU A 321 -1.97 16.82 -12.84
N GLY A 322 -2.28 15.66 -12.25
CA GLY A 322 -3.10 14.62 -12.88
C GLY A 322 -4.51 15.12 -13.17
N ILE A 323 -5.13 15.82 -12.21
CA ILE A 323 -6.45 16.40 -12.39
C ILE A 323 -6.44 17.51 -13.45
N LEU A 324 -5.44 18.40 -13.43
CA LEU A 324 -5.30 19.44 -14.45
C LEU A 324 -5.07 18.86 -15.85
N ALA A 325 -4.27 17.81 -15.94
CA ALA A 325 -4.03 17.12 -17.19
C ALA A 325 -5.32 16.45 -17.70
N ALA A 326 -6.17 15.95 -16.80
CA ALA A 326 -7.48 15.39 -17.13
C ALA A 326 -8.47 16.45 -17.60
N GLU A 327 -8.56 17.59 -16.92
CA GLU A 327 -9.54 18.65 -17.25
C GLU A 327 -9.13 19.50 -18.47
N HIS A 328 -7.83 19.68 -18.72
CA HIS A 328 -7.36 20.72 -19.65
C HIS A 328 -6.51 20.22 -20.81
N THR A 329 -6.22 18.91 -20.90
CA THR A 329 -5.38 18.37 -21.97
C THR A 329 -5.97 17.09 -22.57
N PRO A 330 -5.66 16.78 -23.85
CA PRO A 330 -6.11 15.52 -24.46
C PRO A 330 -5.27 14.32 -24.03
N ILE A 331 -4.42 14.43 -22.99
CA ILE A 331 -3.48 13.36 -22.62
C ILE A 331 -4.20 12.05 -22.31
N PHE A 332 -5.35 12.10 -21.64
CA PHE A 332 -6.14 10.92 -21.31
C PHE A 332 -6.96 10.40 -22.49
N ASP A 333 -7.27 11.25 -23.48
CA ASP A 333 -7.80 10.77 -24.76
C ASP A 333 -6.73 9.97 -25.52
N ILE A 334 -5.49 10.47 -25.51
CA ILE A 334 -4.33 9.80 -26.13
C ILE A 334 -4.04 8.47 -25.43
N ILE A 335 -3.97 8.47 -24.09
CA ILE A 335 -3.81 7.25 -23.29
C ILE A 335 -4.98 6.29 -23.53
N GLY A 336 -6.20 6.81 -23.67
CA GLY A 336 -7.39 6.04 -24.00
C GLY A 336 -7.22 5.18 -25.25
N TYR A 337 -6.50 5.66 -26.28
CA TYR A 337 -6.24 4.85 -27.48
C TYR A 337 -5.41 3.59 -27.21
N ILE A 338 -4.62 3.53 -26.13
CA ILE A 338 -3.92 2.30 -25.72
C ILE A 338 -4.94 1.25 -25.30
N PHE A 339 -6.01 1.66 -24.61
CA PHE A 339 -7.04 0.76 -24.10
C PHE A 339 -8.18 0.50 -25.09
N TYR A 340 -8.32 1.37 -26.10
CA TYR A 340 -9.41 1.31 -27.07
C TYR A 340 -9.57 -0.05 -27.77
N PRO A 341 -8.50 -0.71 -28.27
CA PRO A 341 -8.63 -2.02 -28.91
C PRO A 341 -9.28 -3.07 -28.00
N PHE A 342 -8.98 -3.02 -26.70
CA PHE A 342 -9.55 -3.96 -25.73
C PHE A 342 -11.02 -3.68 -25.46
N THR A 343 -11.40 -2.41 -25.31
CA THR A 343 -12.83 -2.02 -25.15
C THR A 343 -13.67 -2.34 -26.39
N LEU A 344 -13.09 -2.20 -27.58
CA LEU A 344 -13.76 -2.52 -28.82
C LEU A 344 -13.99 -4.03 -28.94
N LEU A 345 -13.00 -4.84 -28.52
CA LEU A 345 -13.10 -6.29 -28.51
C LEU A 345 -14.18 -6.79 -27.54
N THR A 346 -14.32 -6.16 -26.37
CA THR A 346 -15.34 -6.50 -25.38
C THR A 346 -16.74 -5.98 -25.71
N LYS A 347 -16.89 -5.18 -26.77
CA LYS A 347 -18.17 -4.63 -27.27
C LYS A 347 -18.96 -3.85 -26.21
N VAL A 348 -18.26 -3.09 -25.36
CA VAL A 348 -18.94 -2.19 -24.42
C VAL A 348 -19.69 -1.08 -25.18
N PRO A 349 -20.79 -0.52 -24.64
CA PRO A 349 -21.65 0.44 -25.37
C PRO A 349 -20.91 1.66 -25.92
N GLU A 350 -19.93 2.20 -25.19
CA GLU A 350 -19.12 3.35 -25.61
C GLU A 350 -17.61 3.03 -25.45
N PRO A 351 -16.99 2.32 -26.41
CA PRO A 351 -15.63 1.82 -26.26
C PRO A 351 -14.59 2.92 -26.03
N LEU A 352 -14.67 4.02 -26.78
CA LEU A 352 -13.72 5.13 -26.62
C LEU A 352 -13.86 5.82 -25.26
N LEU A 353 -15.10 5.99 -24.77
CA LEU A 353 -15.33 6.57 -23.45
C LEU A 353 -14.81 5.63 -22.35
N ALA A 354 -15.11 4.34 -22.44
CA ALA A 354 -14.59 3.34 -21.49
C ALA A 354 -13.05 3.28 -21.51
N ALA A 355 -12.44 3.44 -22.69
CA ALA A 355 -11.00 3.45 -22.84
C ALA A 355 -10.35 4.69 -22.22
N LYS A 356 -10.97 5.87 -22.41
CA LYS A 356 -10.58 7.11 -21.73
C LYS A 356 -10.73 6.97 -20.22
N ALA A 357 -11.84 6.42 -19.73
CA ALA A 357 -12.09 6.21 -18.31
C ALA A 357 -11.05 5.27 -17.67
N MET A 358 -10.64 4.19 -18.37
CA MET A 358 -9.53 3.36 -17.91
C MET A 358 -8.20 4.13 -17.85
N GLY A 359 -7.92 5.00 -18.82
CA GLY A 359 -6.77 5.90 -18.76
C GLY A 359 -6.81 6.86 -17.57
N LEU A 360 -7.97 7.49 -17.33
CA LEU A 360 -8.20 8.41 -16.21
C LEU A 360 -8.03 7.73 -14.85
N SER A 361 -8.45 6.46 -14.74
CA SER A 361 -8.34 5.69 -13.51
C SER A 361 -6.90 5.50 -13.01
N ILE A 362 -5.89 5.70 -13.88
CA ILE A 362 -4.47 5.70 -13.52
C ILE A 362 -4.13 6.92 -12.66
N ALA A 363 -4.75 8.07 -12.94
CA ALA A 363 -4.51 9.29 -12.20
C ALA A 363 -5.36 9.35 -10.93
N GLU A 364 -6.66 9.13 -11.06
CA GLU A 364 -7.61 9.01 -9.96
C GLU A 364 -8.93 8.47 -10.51
N MET A 365 -9.51 7.49 -9.82
CA MET A 365 -10.70 6.77 -10.29
C MET A 365 -11.99 7.59 -10.11
N PHE A 366 -11.99 8.59 -9.22
CA PHE A 366 -13.10 9.54 -9.08
C PHE A 366 -13.00 10.78 -9.98
N LEU A 367 -12.04 10.82 -10.90
CA LEU A 367 -12.04 11.87 -11.91
C LEU A 367 -13.24 11.70 -12.84
N PRO A 368 -14.02 12.78 -13.10
CA PRO A 368 -15.22 12.74 -13.92
C PRO A 368 -14.95 12.42 -15.38
#